data_AF-A0A945CP67-F1
#
_entry.id   AF-A0A945CP67-F1
#
_cell.length_a   1.000
_cell.length_b   1.000
_cell.length_c   1.000
_cell.angle_alpha   90.00
_cell.angle_beta   90.00
_cell.angle_gamma   90.00
#
_symmetry.space_group_name_H-M   'P 1'
#
loop_
_entity.id
_entity.type
_entity.pdbx_description
1 polymer ?
#
loop_
_entity_poly.entity_id
_entity_poly.type
_entity_poly.pdbx_seq_one_letter_code
_entity_poly.pdbx_strand_id
1 'polypeptide(L)'
;ESLADSGAPVGVFGSREYSSGEYDVEDMAAGFLRLENGATISLKVSWAANVPEGMGGTVILGTKGGLNLNPLTFIGNMGRYQADTEIKVPVDPSIPFYGHWRAAEHFVGVLRGEEELIVRKEEVLNVIGALDGLYRSAAGGREVRLDGGV
;
A
#
# COMPACT_ATOMS: atom_id res chain seq x y z
N GLU A 1 3.23 27.05 -8.09
CA GLU A 1 2.28 27.33 -7.01
C GLU A 1 3.04 27.50 -5.70
N SER A 2 2.57 28.34 -4.78
CA SER A 2 3.19 28.46 -3.45
C SER A 2 2.69 27.36 -2.51
N LEU A 3 3.37 27.13 -1.38
CA LEU A 3 2.89 26.22 -0.32
C LEU A 3 1.51 26.63 0.23
N ALA A 4 1.20 27.94 0.20
CA ALA A 4 -0.10 28.44 0.61
C ALA A 4 -1.20 28.07 -0.39
N ASP A 5 -0.89 28.17 -1.69
CA ASP A 5 -1.81 27.84 -2.77
C ASP A 5 -2.04 26.33 -2.89
N SER A 6 -1.07 25.51 -2.49
CA SER A 6 -1.21 24.04 -2.52
C SER A 6 -2.13 23.49 -1.42
N GLY A 7 -2.60 24.33 -0.48
CA GLY A 7 -3.37 23.89 0.69
C GLY A 7 -2.54 23.08 1.69
N ALA A 8 -1.21 23.29 1.73
CA ALA A 8 -0.35 22.57 2.65
C ALA A 8 -0.77 22.83 4.12
N PRO A 9 -0.99 21.78 4.93
CA PRO A 9 -1.48 21.93 6.30
C PRO A 9 -0.42 22.43 7.28
N VAL A 10 0.86 22.43 6.88
CA VAL A 10 2.01 22.79 7.74
C VAL A 10 2.89 23.80 7.03
N GLY A 11 3.35 24.83 7.76
CA GLY A 11 4.28 25.84 7.24
C GLY A 11 3.63 27.06 6.59
N VAL A 12 2.30 27.23 6.71
CA VAL A 12 1.54 28.33 6.10
C VAL A 12 0.65 29.02 7.14
N PHE A 13 0.68 30.35 7.20
CA PHE A 13 -0.33 31.14 7.92
C PHE A 13 -1.53 31.40 6.99
N GLY A 14 -2.72 30.90 7.35
CA GLY A 14 -3.93 31.09 6.56
C GLY A 14 -4.00 30.18 5.33
N SER A 15 -3.84 28.86 5.52
CA SER A 15 -4.11 27.88 4.48
C SER A 15 -5.47 28.11 3.83
N ARG A 16 -5.54 28.00 2.50
CA ARG A 16 -6.81 28.13 1.77
C ARG A 16 -7.84 27.12 2.25
N GLU A 17 -9.12 27.47 2.15
CA GLU A 17 -10.21 26.53 2.46
C GLU A 17 -10.22 25.33 1.50
N TYR A 18 -10.60 24.18 2.04
CA TYR A 18 -10.78 22.95 1.26
C TYR A 18 -11.97 23.10 0.30
N SER A 19 -11.77 22.70 -0.95
CA SER A 19 -12.80 22.69 -1.98
C SER A 19 -12.77 21.35 -2.72
N SER A 20 -13.79 20.52 -2.54
CA SER A 20 -13.83 19.16 -3.12
C SER A 20 -13.90 19.17 -4.65
N GLY A 21 -14.36 20.26 -5.28
CA GLY A 21 -14.49 20.38 -6.74
C GLY A 21 -13.17 20.62 -7.47
N GLU A 22 -12.05 20.77 -6.76
CA GLU A 22 -10.73 21.02 -7.35
C GLU A 22 -9.94 19.73 -7.63
N TYR A 23 -10.41 18.58 -7.12
CA TYR A 23 -9.73 17.31 -7.30
C TYR A 23 -10.29 16.59 -8.53
N ASP A 24 -9.39 16.09 -9.36
CA ASP A 24 -9.67 15.29 -10.57
C ASP A 24 -9.43 13.80 -10.38
N VAL A 25 -9.15 13.38 -9.14
CA VAL A 25 -8.93 11.98 -8.71
C VAL A 25 -10.09 11.48 -7.85
N GLU A 26 -10.27 10.17 -7.82
CA GLU A 26 -11.27 9.51 -6.98
C GLU A 26 -10.96 9.67 -5.48
N ASP A 27 -12.00 9.88 -4.67
CA ASP A 27 -11.92 9.94 -3.21
C ASP A 27 -11.73 8.57 -2.56
N MET A 28 -12.24 7.52 -3.22
CA MET A 28 -12.16 6.13 -2.80
C MET A 28 -12.10 5.20 -4.02
N ALA A 29 -11.25 4.18 -3.93
CA ALA A 29 -11.23 3.07 -4.87
C ALA A 29 -11.35 1.73 -4.12
N ALA A 30 -12.07 0.79 -4.72
CA ALA A 30 -12.19 -0.58 -4.27
C ALA A 30 -11.94 -1.53 -5.44
N GLY A 31 -11.09 -2.53 -5.23
CA GLY A 31 -10.62 -3.44 -6.28
C GLY A 31 -10.53 -4.88 -5.82
N PHE A 32 -10.71 -5.80 -6.77
CA PHE A 32 -10.51 -7.22 -6.57
C PHE A 32 -9.65 -7.77 -7.70
N LEU A 33 -8.53 -8.40 -7.35
CA LEU A 33 -7.57 -8.99 -8.30
C LEU A 33 -7.49 -10.50 -8.07
N ARG A 34 -7.40 -11.26 -9.15
CA ARG A 34 -7.10 -12.68 -9.12
C ARG A 34 -5.73 -12.91 -9.74
N LEU A 35 -4.82 -13.50 -8.96
CA LEU A 35 -3.47 -13.82 -9.39
C LEU A 35 -3.44 -15.15 -10.15
N GLU A 36 -2.37 -15.37 -10.92
CA GLU A 36 -2.18 -16.59 -11.71
C GLU A 36 -2.19 -17.87 -10.86
N ASN A 37 -1.67 -17.79 -9.63
CA ASN A 37 -1.66 -18.89 -8.67
C ASN A 37 -3.02 -19.12 -7.96
N GLY A 38 -4.06 -18.37 -8.35
CA GLY A 38 -5.40 -18.46 -7.77
C GLY A 38 -5.61 -17.68 -6.48
N ALA A 39 -4.57 -17.06 -5.91
CA ALA A 39 -4.73 -16.13 -4.80
C ALA A 39 -5.50 -14.88 -5.23
N THR A 40 -6.11 -14.19 -4.26
CA THR A 40 -6.90 -12.99 -4.52
C THR A 40 -6.44 -11.84 -3.64
N ILE A 41 -6.49 -10.63 -4.19
CA ILE A 41 -6.22 -9.39 -3.47
C ILE A 41 -7.51 -8.59 -3.47
N SER A 42 -8.01 -8.25 -2.29
CA SER A 42 -9.09 -7.29 -2.09
C SER A 42 -8.49 -6.04 -1.49
N LEU A 43 -8.64 -4.91 -2.16
CA LEU A 43 -8.07 -3.64 -1.72
C LEU A 43 -9.13 -2.55 -1.69
N LYS A 44 -9.02 -1.69 -0.68
CA LYS A 44 -9.78 -0.45 -0.55
C LYS A 44 -8.82 0.63 -0.13
N VAL A 45 -8.85 1.76 -0.83
CA VAL A 45 -8.04 2.94 -0.55
C VAL A 45 -8.93 4.15 -0.60
N SER A 46 -8.73 5.08 0.32
CA SER A 46 -9.43 6.36 0.33
C SER A 46 -8.60 7.41 1.04
N TRP A 47 -8.68 8.65 0.57
CA TRP A 47 -8.09 9.81 1.22
C TRP A 47 -9.13 10.71 1.90
N ALA A 48 -10.43 10.55 1.59
CA ALA A 48 -11.51 11.39 2.11
C ALA A 48 -12.72 10.60 2.67
N ALA A 49 -12.59 9.29 2.90
CA ALA A 49 -13.67 8.50 3.50
C ALA A 49 -13.95 8.92 4.95
N ASN A 50 -15.23 8.92 5.32
CA ASN A 50 -15.71 9.15 6.68
C ASN A 50 -15.44 7.93 7.59
N VAL A 51 -14.16 7.65 7.84
CA VAL A 51 -13.69 6.53 8.66
C VAL A 51 -12.83 7.04 9.81
N PRO A 52 -12.77 6.33 10.95
CA PRO A 52 -11.81 6.65 12.02
C PRO A 52 -10.37 6.70 11.50
N GLU A 53 -9.54 7.54 12.09
CA GLU A 53 -8.10 7.55 11.82
C GLU A 53 -7.49 6.17 12.06
N GLY A 54 -6.56 5.78 11.19
CA GLY A 54 -5.94 4.47 11.24
C GLY A 54 -6.87 3.30 10.85
N MET A 55 -8.11 3.57 10.39
CA MET A 55 -8.96 2.53 9.83
C MET A 55 -8.35 2.03 8.51
N GLY A 56 -8.01 0.75 8.50
CA GLY A 56 -7.30 0.11 7.41
C GLY A 56 -6.38 -0.97 7.97
N GLY A 57 -5.72 -1.71 7.08
CA GLY A 57 -4.80 -2.74 7.48
C GLY A 57 -4.54 -3.70 6.34
N THR A 58 -3.39 -4.37 6.43
CA THR A 58 -3.04 -5.44 5.50
C THR A 58 -3.16 -6.75 6.26
N VAL A 59 -4.04 -7.61 5.75
CA VAL A 59 -4.18 -8.98 6.24
C VAL A 59 -3.85 -9.94 5.12
N ILE A 60 -2.99 -10.90 5.39
CA ILE A 60 -2.67 -12.02 4.51
C ILE A 60 -3.37 -13.26 5.06
N LEU A 61 -4.15 -13.95 4.24
CA LEU A 61 -4.89 -15.15 4.63
C LEU A 61 -4.30 -16.37 3.92
N GLY A 62 -3.67 -17.24 4.70
CA GLY A 62 -3.09 -18.49 4.23
C GLY A 62 -3.86 -19.72 4.71
N THR A 63 -3.53 -20.88 4.16
CA THR A 63 -4.14 -22.17 4.55
C THR A 63 -3.70 -22.66 5.94
N LYS A 64 -2.63 -22.09 6.50
CA LYS A 64 -2.08 -22.46 7.83
C LYS A 64 -2.27 -21.38 8.90
N GLY A 65 -2.83 -20.23 8.54
CA GLY A 65 -2.96 -19.08 9.42
C GLY A 65 -3.02 -17.77 8.63
N GLY A 66 -3.27 -16.68 9.34
CA GLY A 66 -3.26 -15.32 8.81
C GLY A 66 -2.14 -14.47 9.41
N LEU A 67 -1.83 -13.36 8.74
CA LEU A 67 -0.96 -12.30 9.25
C LEU A 67 -1.68 -10.98 9.17
N ASN A 68 -1.84 -10.28 10.29
CA ASN A 68 -2.15 -8.86 10.32
C ASN A 68 -0.82 -8.10 10.37
N LEU A 69 -0.63 -7.07 9.56
CA LEU A 69 0.65 -6.35 9.49
C LEU A 69 0.75 -5.16 10.44
N ASN A 70 -0.36 -4.71 11.05
CA ASN A 70 -0.34 -3.57 11.96
C ASN A 70 -1.35 -3.73 13.12
N PRO A 71 -0.90 -4.06 14.35
CA PRO A 71 0.44 -4.54 14.68
C PRO A 71 0.72 -5.89 14.01
N LEU A 72 2.00 -6.25 13.86
CA LEU A 72 2.39 -7.53 13.28
C LEU A 72 1.92 -8.69 14.17
N THR A 73 0.88 -9.38 13.74
CA THR A 73 0.21 -10.43 14.51
C THR A 73 0.00 -11.67 13.64
N PHE A 74 0.43 -12.81 14.13
CA PHE A 74 0.08 -14.11 13.55
C PHE A 74 -1.25 -14.60 14.12
N ILE A 75 -2.19 -14.95 13.22
CA ILE A 75 -3.50 -15.49 13.57
C ILE A 75 -3.50 -16.97 13.23
N GLY A 76 -3.59 -17.83 14.24
CA GLY A 76 -3.57 -19.27 14.06
C GLY A 76 -4.28 -20.00 15.19
N ASN A 77 -4.17 -21.32 15.24
CA ASN A 77 -4.78 -22.11 16.30
C ASN A 77 -3.74 -22.54 17.34
N MET A 78 -4.04 -22.32 18.63
CA MET A 78 -3.35 -22.94 19.75
C MET A 78 -4.25 -24.04 20.34
N GLY A 79 -3.99 -25.28 19.92
CA GLY A 79 -4.87 -26.41 20.21
C GLY A 79 -6.22 -26.26 19.48
N ARG A 80 -7.32 -26.24 20.24
CA ARG A 80 -8.69 -26.14 19.70
C ARG A 80 -9.21 -24.71 19.57
N TYR A 81 -8.41 -23.71 19.93
CA TYR A 81 -8.81 -22.31 19.97
C TYR A 81 -7.99 -21.49 18.99
N GLN A 82 -8.64 -20.53 18.33
CA GLN A 82 -7.94 -19.49 17.60
C GLN A 82 -7.22 -18.59 18.62
N ALA A 83 -6.00 -18.18 18.28
CA ALA A 83 -5.16 -17.33 19.08
C ALA A 83 -4.42 -16.34 18.19
N ASP A 84 -4.24 -15.14 18.74
CA ASP A 84 -3.46 -14.08 18.15
C ASP A 84 -2.10 -14.04 18.84
N THR A 85 -1.02 -14.13 18.07
CA THR A 85 0.36 -14.05 18.55
C THR A 85 0.97 -12.77 18.01
N GLU A 86 1.01 -11.73 18.85
CA GLU A 86 1.68 -10.48 18.53
C GLU A 86 3.21 -10.71 18.48
N ILE A 87 3.82 -10.38 17.35
CA ILE A 87 5.25 -10.58 17.13
C ILE A 87 5.97 -9.32 17.60
N LYS A 88 6.86 -9.49 18.59
CA LYS A 88 7.75 -8.43 19.05
C LYS A 88 8.90 -8.24 18.08
N VAL A 89 8.69 -7.40 17.08
CA VAL A 89 9.75 -6.95 16.17
C VAL A 89 10.67 -5.95 16.89
N PRO A 90 12.00 -6.04 16.70
CA PRO A 90 12.91 -5.00 17.18
C PRO A 90 12.49 -3.63 16.65
N VAL A 91 12.54 -2.61 17.50
CA VAL A 91 12.26 -1.24 17.08
C VAL A 91 13.38 -0.76 16.17
N ASP A 92 13.00 -0.08 15.09
CA ASP A 92 13.96 0.64 14.28
C ASP A 92 14.65 1.73 15.11
N PRO A 93 15.90 2.11 14.77
CA PRO A 93 16.55 3.27 15.33
C PRO A 93 15.65 4.50 15.26
N SER A 94 15.70 5.34 16.31
CA SER A 94 14.92 6.59 16.40
C SER A 94 15.51 7.69 15.51
N ILE A 95 15.57 7.40 14.20
CA ILE A 95 16.01 8.31 13.16
C ILE A 95 14.78 8.64 12.32
N PRO A 96 14.44 9.93 12.11
CA PRO A 96 13.34 10.32 11.24
C PRO A 96 13.46 9.65 9.88
N PHE A 97 12.37 9.04 9.41
CA PHE A 97 12.31 8.35 8.11
C PHE A 97 13.35 7.23 7.95
N TYR A 98 13.70 6.50 9.02
CA TYR A 98 14.70 5.43 8.96
C TYR A 98 14.51 4.43 7.80
N GLY A 99 13.27 4.03 7.50
CA GLY A 99 12.99 3.18 6.33
C GLY A 99 13.39 3.81 4.98
N HIS A 100 13.23 5.13 4.82
CA HIS A 100 13.67 5.85 3.62
C HIS A 100 15.20 5.94 3.54
N TRP A 101 15.87 6.10 4.68
CA TRP A 101 17.33 6.01 4.74
C TRP A 101 17.82 4.65 4.25
N ARG A 102 17.22 3.56 4.74
CA ARG A 102 17.55 2.19 4.31
C ARG A 102 17.29 1.97 2.82
N ALA A 103 16.21 2.53 2.28
CA ALA A 103 15.94 2.48 0.83
C ALA A 103 17.00 3.23 0.01
N ALA A 104 17.44 4.41 0.47
CA ALA A 104 18.50 5.18 -0.17
C ALA A 104 19.87 4.49 -0.07
N GLU A 105 20.19 3.92 1.09
CA GLU A 105 21.40 3.11 1.32
C GLU A 105 21.44 1.91 0.36
N HIS A 106 20.33 1.15 0.28
CA HIS A 106 20.19 0.03 -0.66
C HIS A 106 20.42 0.48 -2.11
N PHE A 107 19.79 1.58 -2.52
CA PHE A 107 19.98 2.14 -3.87
C PHE A 107 21.45 2.46 -4.18
N VAL A 108 22.17 3.06 -3.21
CA VAL A 108 23.61 3.33 -3.36
C VAL A 108 24.42 2.03 -3.44
N GLY A 109 24.09 1.03 -2.61
CA GLY A 109 24.74 -0.30 -2.64
C GLY A 109 24.57 -0.99 -4.00
N VAL A 110 23.37 -0.93 -4.58
CA VAL A 110 23.10 -1.46 -5.94
C VAL A 110 23.96 -0.75 -7.00
N LEU A 111 24.05 0.59 -6.96
CA LEU A 111 24.87 1.35 -7.91
C LEU A 111 26.38 1.04 -7.80
N ARG A 112 26.83 0.66 -6.61
CA ARG A 112 28.22 0.25 -6.36
C ARG A 112 28.48 -1.22 -6.71
N GLY A 113 27.45 -2.00 -7.02
CA GLY A 113 27.54 -3.44 -7.25
C GLY A 113 27.72 -4.25 -5.96
N GLU A 114 27.36 -3.69 -4.82
CA GLU A 114 27.45 -4.32 -3.50
C GLU A 114 26.18 -5.11 -3.15
N GLU A 115 25.04 -4.76 -3.77
CA GLU A 115 23.74 -5.37 -3.53
C GLU A 115 22.99 -5.64 -4.84
N GLU A 116 22.10 -6.64 -4.84
CA GLU A 116 21.13 -6.84 -5.92
C GLU A 116 19.88 -6.00 -5.69
N LEU A 117 19.33 -5.42 -6.75
CA LEU A 117 18.11 -4.62 -6.67
C LEU A 117 16.93 -5.46 -6.13
N ILE A 118 16.39 -5.05 -4.97
CA ILE A 118 15.30 -5.78 -4.29
C ILE A 118 14.00 -5.74 -5.11
N VAL A 119 13.66 -4.57 -5.67
CA VAL A 119 12.43 -4.38 -6.47
C VAL A 119 12.79 -4.34 -7.94
N ARG A 120 12.43 -5.40 -8.67
CA ARG A 120 12.75 -5.55 -10.09
C ARG A 120 11.82 -4.72 -10.95
N LYS A 121 12.29 -4.36 -12.15
CA LYS A 121 11.50 -3.59 -13.13
C LYS A 121 10.16 -4.27 -13.43
N GLU A 122 10.18 -5.59 -13.59
CA GLU A 122 9.02 -6.42 -13.92
C GLU A 122 7.97 -6.36 -12.79
N GLU A 123 8.40 -6.31 -11.53
CA GLU A 123 7.52 -6.20 -10.36
C GLU A 123 6.84 -4.84 -10.30
N VAL A 124 7.55 -3.76 -10.65
CA VAL A 124 6.95 -2.42 -10.79
C VAL A 124 5.90 -2.41 -11.89
N LEU A 125 6.20 -3.02 -13.03
CA LEU A 125 5.27 -3.09 -14.15
C LEU A 125 4.03 -3.94 -13.82
N ASN A 126 4.14 -4.98 -13.00
CA ASN A 126 2.99 -5.72 -12.48
C ASN A 126 2.06 -4.83 -11.65
N VAL A 127 2.60 -3.96 -10.80
CA VAL A 127 1.80 -3.02 -9.99
C VAL A 127 1.08 -2.02 -10.90
N ILE A 128 1.80 -1.40 -11.85
CA ILE A 128 1.21 -0.45 -12.78
C ILE A 128 0.13 -1.11 -13.65
N GLY A 129 0.38 -2.32 -14.15
CA GLY A 129 -0.59 -3.09 -14.93
C GLY A 129 -1.85 -3.44 -14.12
N ALA A 130 -1.69 -3.79 -12.84
CA ALA A 130 -2.83 -4.03 -11.96
C ALA A 130 -3.68 -2.76 -11.75
N LEU A 131 -3.05 -1.60 -11.55
CA LEU A 131 -3.74 -0.32 -11.42
C LEU A 131 -4.49 0.06 -12.71
N ASP A 132 -3.83 -0.03 -13.88
CA ASP A 132 -4.47 0.18 -15.19
C ASP A 132 -5.66 -0.76 -15.38
N GLY A 133 -5.50 -2.03 -15.00
CA GLY A 133 -6.57 -3.02 -15.03
C GLY A 133 -7.79 -2.63 -14.21
N LEU A 134 -7.58 -2.11 -13.00
CA LEU A 134 -8.68 -1.65 -12.15
C LEU A 134 -9.41 -0.45 -12.77
N TYR A 135 -8.70 0.53 -13.33
CA TYR A 135 -9.33 1.66 -14.04
C TYR A 135 -10.11 1.21 -15.27
N ARG A 136 -9.55 0.32 -16.09
CA ARG A 136 -10.25 -0.25 -17.26
C ARG A 136 -11.46 -1.09 -16.86
N SER A 137 -11.37 -1.83 -15.77
CA SER A 137 -12.48 -2.58 -15.19
C SER A 137 -13.61 -1.65 -14.74
N ALA A 138 -13.26 -0.55 -14.06
CA ALA A 138 -14.22 0.45 -13.61
C ALA A 138 -14.92 1.14 -14.79
N ALA A 139 -14.15 1.60 -15.78
CA ALA A 139 -14.70 2.21 -17.00
C ALA A 139 -15.57 1.26 -17.82
N GLY A 140 -15.21 -0.03 -17.87
CA GLY A 140 -15.95 -1.05 -18.61
C GLY A 140 -17.12 -1.69 -17.85
N GLY A 141 -17.24 -1.46 -16.54
CA GLY A 141 -18.24 -2.10 -15.68
C GLY A 141 -18.16 -3.63 -15.63
N ARG A 142 -16.99 -4.21 -15.92
CA ARG A 142 -16.79 -5.67 -16.02
C ARG A 142 -15.34 -6.04 -15.74
N GLU A 143 -15.11 -7.32 -15.43
CA GLU A 143 -13.75 -7.83 -15.28
C GLU A 143 -12.92 -7.65 -16.55
N VAL A 144 -11.63 -7.40 -16.35
CA VAL A 144 -10.61 -7.35 -17.40
C VAL A 144 -9.56 -8.41 -17.11
N ARG A 145 -9.11 -9.08 -18.17
CA ARG A 145 -7.95 -9.96 -18.11
C ARG A 145 -6.71 -9.13 -18.44
N LEU A 146 -5.70 -9.23 -17.61
CA LEU A 146 -4.39 -8.67 -17.88
C LEU A 146 -3.56 -9.79 -18.53
N ASP A 147 -3.12 -9.55 -19.75
CA ASP A 147 -2.13 -10.41 -20.39
C ASP A 147 -0.78 -10.01 -19.82
N GLY A 148 -0.05 -10.95 -19.20
CA GLY A 148 1.25 -10.72 -18.56
C GLY A 148 2.26 -10.20 -19.57
N GLY A 149 2.29 -8.88 -19.75
CA GLY A 149 3.04 -8.17 -20.76
C GLY A 149 4.27 -7.49 -20.18
N VAL A 150 5.11 -8.28 -19.49
CA VAL A 150 6.56 -8.09 -19.36
C VAL A 150 7.22 -9.45 -19.33
#